data_AF-A0A944JCC6-F1
#
_entry.id   AF-A0A944JCC6-F1
#
_cell.length_a   1.000
_cell.length_b   1.000
_cell.length_c   1.000
_cell.angle_alpha   90.00
_cell.angle_beta   90.00
_cell.angle_gamma   90.00
#
_symmetry.space_group_name_H-M   'P 1'
#
loop_
_entity.id
_entity.type
_entity.pdbx_description
1 polymer ?
#
loop_
_entity_poly.entity_id
_entity_poly.type
_entity_poly.pdbx_seq_one_letter_code
_entity_poly.pdbx_strand_id
1 'polypeptide(L)'
;MTVTALHPATPAATVPSAAPEAPQPTIVYSPAPAGAAADLPRVFQVIHGVMKDVMPIGKDQKNTQQNYSFRGVDDAMSAMAGPMRAHGCFIAPEVVEIHQRPRGEGKSTHTNLKMLYRIFGPAGDCIAVTLPGEAMDTGDKSTNKAMSAALKYMLFQVFMIPVDARSVDDSDQDARPPAEHRAERQQNQQRRQQQRQQNHQQRNQRQQQNGQQEQQPRRSNRAEPGPWEQQAPQQGNTLSPQARQLLTSAQAAESPEAFAKVRARAEREGATAEFLARLDSIDAEKRRAAQMPQQQAPAGPAPHSMSDAFAAEGAMGAAPADDGYRTGPDAAEQAAAEAESLLRVAASKANLPTLDRDFEMAFGLPIAQARADQLDMFRERIEAAAGGAQ
;
A
#
# COMPACT_ATOMS: atom_id res chain seq x y z
N MET A 1 -15.15 54.86 -57.62
CA MET A 1 -15.22 53.65 -56.78
C MET A 1 -13.84 53.46 -56.18
N THR A 2 -13.71 53.68 -54.88
CA THR A 2 -12.46 53.62 -54.12
C THR A 2 -12.11 52.16 -53.85
N VAL A 3 -10.95 51.71 -54.33
CA VAL A 3 -10.42 50.37 -54.11
C VAL A 3 -9.52 50.42 -52.87
N THR A 4 -9.95 49.79 -51.78
CA THR A 4 -9.14 49.63 -50.56
C THR A 4 -8.08 48.55 -50.80
N ALA A 5 -6.81 48.90 -50.66
CA ALA A 5 -5.69 47.96 -50.74
C ALA A 5 -5.66 47.04 -49.50
N LEU A 6 -5.54 45.73 -49.73
CA LEU A 6 -5.27 44.73 -48.68
C LEU A 6 -3.83 44.91 -48.15
N HIS A 7 -3.68 44.95 -46.83
CA HIS A 7 -2.37 44.95 -46.16
C HIS A 7 -1.59 43.64 -46.45
N PRO A 8 -0.25 43.70 -46.58
CA PRO A 8 0.55 42.50 -46.79
C PRO A 8 0.56 41.61 -45.54
N ALA A 9 0.38 40.30 -45.75
CA ALA A 9 0.43 39.30 -44.70
C ALA A 9 1.81 39.27 -44.02
N THR A 10 1.84 39.42 -42.71
CA THR A 10 3.04 39.20 -41.89
C THR A 10 3.44 37.73 -41.97
N PRO A 11 4.70 37.38 -42.27
CA PRO A 11 5.13 35.99 -42.26
C PRO A 11 5.03 35.43 -40.84
N ALA A 12 4.35 34.30 -40.68
CA ALA A 12 4.23 33.60 -39.41
C ALA A 12 5.62 33.25 -38.89
N ALA A 13 5.95 33.70 -37.68
CA ALA A 13 7.15 33.29 -36.97
C ALA A 13 7.10 31.77 -36.77
N THR A 14 8.12 31.07 -37.28
CA THR A 14 8.36 29.65 -37.01
C THR A 14 8.65 29.48 -35.52
N VAL A 15 7.64 29.04 -34.78
CA VAL A 15 7.84 28.59 -33.39
C VAL A 15 8.57 27.25 -33.47
N PRO A 16 9.76 27.08 -32.84
CA PRO A 16 10.35 25.76 -32.69
C PRO A 16 9.47 24.96 -31.71
N SER A 17 8.57 24.17 -32.27
CA SER A 17 7.74 23.22 -31.53
C SER A 17 8.54 21.94 -31.30
N ALA A 18 9.40 21.95 -30.28
CA ALA A 18 9.79 20.72 -29.60
C ALA A 18 9.20 20.79 -28.20
N ALA A 19 7.92 20.42 -28.10
CA ALA A 19 7.38 19.97 -26.81
C ALA A 19 8.31 18.84 -26.30
N PRO A 20 8.60 18.75 -24.99
CA PRO A 20 9.30 17.58 -24.47
C PRO A 20 8.49 16.36 -24.90
N GLU A 21 9.13 15.49 -25.68
CA GLU A 21 8.53 14.28 -26.20
C GLU A 21 7.98 13.49 -25.00
N ALA A 22 6.66 13.30 -24.96
CA ALA A 22 6.04 12.51 -23.91
C ALA A 22 6.73 11.13 -23.89
N PRO A 23 7.12 10.60 -22.71
CA PRO A 23 7.79 9.31 -22.65
C PRO A 23 6.89 8.25 -23.27
N GLN A 24 7.25 7.84 -24.48
CA GLN A 24 6.51 6.81 -25.20
C GLN A 24 6.67 5.49 -24.44
N PRO A 25 5.59 4.74 -24.18
CA PRO A 25 5.72 3.40 -23.62
C PRO A 25 6.43 2.51 -24.64
N THR A 26 7.73 2.33 -24.49
CA THR A 26 8.51 1.44 -25.35
C THR A 26 8.33 0.02 -24.86
N ILE A 27 7.55 -0.79 -25.58
CA ILE A 27 7.67 -2.24 -25.47
C ILE A 27 9.03 -2.61 -26.07
N VAL A 28 9.96 -3.07 -25.22
CA VAL A 28 11.30 -3.45 -25.66
C VAL A 28 11.37 -4.96 -25.71
N TYR A 29 11.55 -5.52 -26.90
CA TYR A 29 11.88 -6.94 -27.07
C TYR A 29 13.40 -7.13 -26.94
N SER A 30 13.81 -8.09 -26.12
CA SER A 30 15.18 -8.58 -26.03
C SER A 30 15.24 -9.99 -26.60
N PRO A 31 16.05 -10.23 -27.65
CA PRO A 31 16.14 -11.55 -28.27
C PRO A 31 16.83 -12.55 -27.35
N ALA A 32 16.61 -13.83 -27.64
CA ALA A 32 17.25 -14.91 -26.92
C ALA A 32 18.78 -14.84 -27.08
N PRO A 33 19.55 -15.32 -26.08
CA PRO A 33 21.00 -15.36 -26.17
C PRO A 33 21.48 -16.19 -27.36
N ALA A 34 22.64 -15.85 -27.90
CA ALA A 34 23.26 -16.61 -28.98
C ALA A 34 23.49 -18.06 -28.55
N GLY A 35 23.09 -19.01 -29.40
CA GLY A 35 23.16 -20.44 -29.10
C GLY A 35 21.95 -21.00 -28.34
N ALA A 36 20.92 -20.19 -28.04
CA ALA A 36 19.66 -20.71 -27.53
C ALA A 36 19.05 -21.72 -28.51
N ALA A 37 18.59 -22.86 -27.97
CA ALA A 37 18.04 -23.95 -28.77
C ALA A 37 16.88 -23.45 -29.63
N ALA A 38 16.87 -23.85 -30.92
CA ALA A 38 15.94 -23.31 -31.91
C ALA A 38 14.50 -23.81 -31.74
N ASP A 39 14.35 -24.95 -31.07
CA ASP A 39 13.10 -25.64 -30.77
C ASP A 39 12.39 -25.09 -29.52
N LEU A 40 13.08 -24.29 -28.69
CA LEU A 40 12.44 -23.68 -27.52
C LEU A 40 11.48 -22.55 -27.93
N PRO A 41 10.25 -22.52 -27.36
CA PRO A 41 9.29 -21.45 -27.61
C PRO A 41 9.84 -20.07 -27.28
N ARG A 42 9.59 -19.11 -28.17
CA ARG A 42 9.89 -17.69 -27.95
C ARG A 42 8.80 -17.02 -27.11
N VAL A 43 9.13 -15.92 -26.44
CA VAL A 43 8.24 -15.21 -25.53
C VAL A 43 6.88 -14.88 -26.14
N PHE A 44 6.80 -14.51 -27.42
CA PHE A 44 5.52 -14.24 -28.08
C PHE A 44 4.65 -15.50 -28.24
N GLN A 45 5.28 -16.64 -28.55
CA GLN A 45 4.58 -17.93 -28.63
C GLN A 45 4.09 -18.37 -27.25
N VAL A 46 4.92 -18.16 -26.22
CA VAL A 46 4.56 -18.42 -24.82
C VAL A 46 3.39 -17.57 -24.39
N ILE A 47 3.41 -16.26 -24.68
CA ILE A 47 2.30 -15.35 -24.35
C ILE A 47 1.02 -15.82 -25.03
N HIS A 48 1.05 -16.18 -26.31
CA HIS A 48 -0.11 -16.74 -27.00
C HIS A 48 -0.60 -18.04 -26.36
N GLY A 49 0.31 -18.92 -25.94
CA GLY A 49 -0.04 -20.15 -25.22
C GLY A 49 -0.73 -19.87 -23.88
N VAL A 50 -0.17 -18.94 -23.10
CA VAL A 50 -0.75 -18.51 -21.81
C VAL A 50 -2.14 -17.89 -22.02
N MET A 51 -2.29 -17.01 -23.02
CA MET A 51 -3.58 -16.39 -23.36
C MET A 51 -4.65 -17.40 -23.77
N LYS A 52 -4.25 -18.52 -24.39
CA LYS A 52 -5.17 -19.59 -24.77
C LYS A 52 -5.69 -20.36 -23.54
N ASP A 53 -4.85 -20.54 -22.53
CA ASP A 53 -5.13 -21.41 -21.39
C ASP A 53 -5.65 -20.63 -20.15
N VAL A 54 -5.53 -19.30 -20.12
CA VAL A 54 -5.99 -18.48 -19.01
C VAL A 54 -7.53 -18.47 -18.92
N MET A 55 -8.04 -18.69 -17.72
CA MET A 55 -9.47 -18.69 -17.46
C MET A 55 -10.01 -17.28 -17.22
N PRO A 56 -11.30 -17.01 -17.54
CA PRO A 56 -11.91 -15.73 -17.26
C PRO A 56 -11.95 -15.38 -15.76
N ILE A 57 -11.83 -14.09 -15.45
CA ILE A 57 -11.89 -13.58 -14.07
C ILE A 57 -13.18 -12.79 -13.83
N GLY A 58 -13.92 -13.15 -12.78
CA GLY A 58 -15.14 -12.48 -12.32
C GLY A 58 -14.89 -11.28 -11.41
N LYS A 59 -15.92 -10.48 -11.15
CA LYS A 59 -15.87 -9.41 -10.13
C LYS A 59 -16.21 -9.97 -8.74
N ASP A 60 -15.39 -10.90 -8.25
CA ASP A 60 -15.70 -11.68 -7.04
C ASP A 60 -15.30 -10.96 -5.75
N GLN A 61 -14.53 -9.87 -5.85
CA GLN A 61 -14.10 -9.06 -4.71
C GLN A 61 -15.00 -7.85 -4.53
N LYS A 62 -15.20 -7.42 -3.27
CA LYS A 62 -16.01 -6.25 -2.94
C LYS A 62 -15.26 -5.27 -2.03
N ASN A 63 -15.19 -4.01 -2.46
CA ASN A 63 -14.76 -2.92 -1.60
C ASN A 63 -15.97 -2.45 -0.78
N THR A 64 -15.99 -2.73 0.52
CA THR A 64 -17.11 -2.39 1.41
C THR A 64 -17.18 -0.89 1.74
N GLN A 65 -16.04 -0.19 1.74
CA GLN A 65 -15.99 1.24 2.06
C GLN A 65 -16.63 2.10 0.97
N GLN A 66 -16.43 1.72 -0.29
CA GLN A 66 -16.96 2.45 -1.46
C GLN A 66 -18.08 1.68 -2.17
N ASN A 67 -18.43 0.50 -1.65
CA ASN A 67 -19.49 -0.39 -2.13
C ASN A 67 -19.45 -0.68 -3.64
N TYR A 68 -18.29 -1.09 -4.15
CA TYR A 68 -18.16 -1.57 -5.54
C TYR A 68 -17.47 -2.94 -5.60
N SER A 69 -17.84 -3.74 -6.61
CA SER A 69 -17.17 -5.02 -6.89
C SER A 69 -16.01 -4.85 -7.87
N PHE A 70 -14.95 -5.62 -7.70
CA PHE A 70 -13.73 -5.52 -8.49
C PHE A 70 -13.08 -6.90 -8.69
N ARG A 71 -12.10 -6.94 -9.60
CA ARG A 71 -11.23 -8.11 -9.83
C ARG A 71 -9.98 -7.98 -8.97
N GLY A 72 -9.66 -8.97 -8.14
CA GLY A 72 -8.47 -8.97 -7.31
C GLY A 72 -7.19 -9.14 -8.12
N VAL A 73 -6.05 -8.71 -7.55
CA VAL A 73 -4.74 -9.08 -8.07
C VAL A 73 -4.45 -10.56 -7.80
N ASP A 74 -4.91 -11.08 -6.67
CA ASP A 74 -4.74 -12.49 -6.28
C ASP A 74 -5.51 -13.42 -7.21
N ASP A 75 -6.72 -13.02 -7.63
CA ASP A 75 -7.51 -13.75 -8.64
C ASP A 75 -6.74 -13.81 -9.98
N ALA A 76 -6.11 -12.69 -10.38
CA ALA A 76 -5.28 -12.63 -11.58
C ALA A 76 -4.04 -13.51 -11.47
N MET A 77 -3.32 -13.47 -10.35
CA MET A 77 -2.17 -14.33 -10.12
C MET A 77 -2.57 -15.82 -10.11
N SER A 78 -3.69 -16.16 -9.49
CA SER A 78 -4.19 -17.53 -9.40
C SER A 78 -4.58 -18.08 -10.78
N ALA A 79 -5.30 -17.30 -11.59
CA ALA A 79 -5.67 -17.68 -12.95
C ALA A 79 -4.45 -17.85 -13.87
N MET A 80 -3.39 -17.08 -13.64
CA MET A 80 -2.18 -17.08 -14.46
C MET A 80 -1.17 -18.17 -14.06
N ALA A 81 -1.11 -18.56 -12.79
CA ALA A 81 -0.06 -19.44 -12.26
C ALA A 81 0.03 -20.80 -12.98
N GLY A 82 -1.11 -21.43 -13.29
CA GLY A 82 -1.16 -22.67 -14.06
C GLY A 82 -0.61 -22.50 -15.48
N PRO A 83 -1.25 -21.66 -16.32
CA PRO A 83 -0.82 -21.38 -17.69
C PRO A 83 0.65 -20.95 -17.79
N MET A 84 1.12 -20.05 -16.93
CA MET A 84 2.51 -19.59 -16.97
C MET A 84 3.50 -20.73 -16.71
N ARG A 85 3.23 -21.61 -15.73
CA ARG A 85 4.08 -22.78 -15.48
C ARG A 85 4.07 -23.76 -16.65
N ALA A 86 2.90 -24.00 -17.25
CA ALA A 86 2.76 -24.89 -18.39
C ALA A 86 3.59 -24.44 -19.61
N HIS A 87 3.71 -23.13 -19.83
CA HIS A 87 4.47 -22.56 -20.95
C HIS A 87 5.90 -22.10 -20.60
N GLY A 88 6.38 -22.37 -19.38
CA GLY A 88 7.72 -21.96 -18.94
C GLY A 88 7.92 -20.44 -18.88
N CYS A 89 6.86 -19.69 -18.59
CA CYS A 89 6.85 -18.24 -18.52
C CYS A 89 7.09 -17.76 -17.08
N PHE A 90 7.94 -16.76 -16.89
CA PHE A 90 8.02 -16.03 -15.61
C PHE A 90 8.18 -14.53 -15.84
N ILE A 91 7.95 -13.75 -14.78
CA ILE A 91 7.96 -12.29 -14.82
C ILE A 91 8.91 -11.76 -13.75
N ALA A 92 9.83 -10.89 -14.16
CA ALA A 92 10.73 -10.16 -13.27
C ALA A 92 10.28 -8.70 -13.14
N PRO A 93 9.77 -8.26 -11.98
CA PRO A 93 9.40 -6.88 -11.73
C PRO A 93 10.60 -6.02 -11.30
N GLU A 94 10.61 -4.76 -11.72
CA GLU A 94 11.60 -3.74 -11.32
C GLU A 94 10.87 -2.42 -11.07
N VAL A 95 11.13 -1.76 -9.93
CA VAL A 95 10.65 -0.40 -9.67
C VAL A 95 11.63 0.56 -10.33
N VAL A 96 11.20 1.24 -11.40
CA VAL A 96 12.08 2.17 -12.14
C VAL A 96 11.93 3.62 -11.66
N GLU A 97 10.79 3.96 -11.06
CA GLU A 97 10.53 5.29 -10.51
C GLU A 97 9.57 5.17 -9.34
N ILE A 98 9.78 5.95 -8.27
CA ILE A 98 8.87 6.01 -7.13
C ILE A 98 8.82 7.43 -6.57
N HIS A 99 7.60 7.94 -6.40
CA HIS A 99 7.28 9.22 -5.80
C HIS A 99 6.31 9.01 -4.65
N GLN A 100 6.72 9.41 -3.45
CA GLN A 100 5.88 9.34 -2.26
C GLN A 100 5.58 10.74 -1.74
N ARG A 101 4.32 10.99 -1.41
CA ARG A 101 3.85 12.27 -0.85
C ARG A 101 3.01 12.00 0.40
N PRO A 102 3.39 12.54 1.58
CA PRO A 102 2.54 12.49 2.75
C PRO A 102 1.28 13.33 2.53
N ARG A 103 0.13 12.85 3.03
CA ARG A 103 -1.18 13.49 2.99
C ARG A 103 -1.79 13.51 4.39
N GLY A 104 -2.56 14.55 4.67
CA GLY A 104 -3.28 14.71 5.95
C GLY A 104 -2.35 14.68 7.17
N GLU A 105 -1.45 15.66 7.28
CA GLU A 105 -0.47 15.77 8.39
C GLU A 105 0.42 14.52 8.58
N GLY A 106 0.69 13.77 7.50
CA GLY A 106 1.52 12.56 7.55
C GLY A 106 0.77 11.29 7.98
N LYS A 107 -0.56 11.35 8.13
CA LYS A 107 -1.39 10.17 8.46
C LYS A 107 -1.50 9.17 7.32
N SER A 108 -1.39 9.63 6.07
CA SER A 108 -1.46 8.78 4.88
C SER A 108 -0.33 9.09 3.91
N THR A 109 0.12 8.06 3.19
CA THR A 109 1.13 8.18 2.14
C THR A 109 0.47 7.89 0.80
N HIS A 110 0.65 8.80 -0.15
CA HIS A 110 0.31 8.59 -1.55
C HIS A 110 1.57 8.18 -2.30
N THR A 111 1.55 7.03 -2.95
CA THR A 111 2.67 6.49 -3.74
C THR A 111 2.26 6.40 -5.20
N ASN A 112 3.05 7.03 -6.06
CA ASN A 112 3.04 6.85 -7.50
C ASN A 112 4.35 6.21 -7.89
N LEU A 113 4.31 5.08 -8.58
CA LEU A 113 5.48 4.36 -9.03
C LEU A 113 5.34 3.96 -10.50
N LYS A 114 6.47 3.69 -11.13
CA LYS A 114 6.56 3.15 -12.47
C LYS A 114 7.24 1.78 -12.34
N MET A 115 6.53 0.74 -12.76
CA MET A 115 7.03 -0.63 -12.77
C MET A 115 7.47 -1.02 -14.17
N LEU A 116 8.65 -1.61 -14.29
CA LEU A 116 9.08 -2.35 -15.46
C LEU A 116 8.91 -3.84 -15.19
N TYR A 117 8.19 -4.53 -16.05
CA TYR A 117 8.03 -5.98 -16.01
C TYR A 117 8.73 -6.60 -17.21
N ARG A 118 9.68 -7.49 -16.95
CA ARG A 118 10.28 -8.34 -18.00
C ARG A 118 9.63 -9.70 -17.96
N ILE A 119 9.02 -10.10 -19.08
CA ILE A 119 8.33 -11.38 -19.24
C ILE A 119 9.25 -12.25 -20.08
N PHE A 120 9.70 -13.37 -19.51
CA PHE A 120 10.66 -14.25 -20.13
C PHE A 120 9.99 -15.51 -20.69
N GLY A 121 10.41 -15.90 -21.88
CA GLY A 121 10.15 -17.24 -22.43
C GLY A 121 11.25 -18.23 -22.05
N PRO A 122 11.02 -19.54 -22.26
CA PRO A 122 11.99 -20.60 -21.92
C PRO A 122 13.25 -20.53 -22.77
N ALA A 123 13.20 -19.89 -23.94
CA ALA A 123 14.37 -19.68 -24.78
C ALA A 123 15.27 -18.51 -24.29
N GLY A 124 14.88 -17.81 -23.23
CA GLY A 124 15.64 -16.71 -22.61
C GLY A 124 15.42 -15.33 -23.26
N ASP A 125 14.60 -15.24 -24.32
CA ASP A 125 14.12 -13.96 -24.83
C ASP A 125 13.05 -13.36 -23.91
N CYS A 126 12.89 -12.04 -23.96
CA CYS A 126 11.90 -11.36 -23.14
C CYS A 126 11.28 -10.15 -23.81
N ILE A 127 10.09 -9.78 -23.33
CA ILE A 127 9.51 -8.46 -23.57
C ILE A 127 9.51 -7.66 -22.27
N ALA A 128 9.84 -6.39 -22.37
CA ALA A 128 9.80 -5.45 -21.27
C ALA A 128 8.63 -4.48 -21.44
N VAL A 129 7.79 -4.38 -20.42
CA VAL A 129 6.56 -3.57 -20.41
C VAL A 129 6.56 -2.67 -19.20
N THR A 130 6.24 -1.40 -19.39
CA THR A 130 6.21 -0.43 -18.30
C THR A 130 4.79 -0.03 -17.97
N LEU A 131 4.41 -0.11 -16.68
CA LEU A 131 3.10 0.31 -16.21
C LEU A 131 3.20 1.22 -14.98
N PRO A 132 2.32 2.22 -14.86
CA PRO A 132 2.18 2.99 -13.64
C PRO A 132 1.47 2.17 -12.55
N GLY A 133 1.84 2.42 -11.31
CA GLY A 133 1.14 1.96 -10.11
C GLY A 133 0.87 3.13 -9.19
N GLU A 134 -0.36 3.24 -8.71
CA GLU A 134 -0.78 4.31 -7.81
C GLU A 134 -1.56 3.71 -6.64
N ALA A 135 -1.22 4.15 -5.43
CA ALA A 135 -2.02 3.83 -4.25
C ALA A 135 -1.86 4.87 -3.15
N MET A 136 -2.91 5.00 -2.33
CA MET A 136 -2.91 5.79 -1.12
C MET A 136 -3.26 4.88 0.06
N ASP A 137 -2.48 4.94 1.13
CA ASP A 137 -2.73 4.14 2.33
C ASP A 137 -2.38 4.90 3.62
N THR A 138 -2.91 4.44 4.75
CA THR A 138 -2.62 4.98 6.08
C THR A 138 -1.53 4.11 6.70
N GLY A 139 -0.31 4.63 6.78
CA GLY A 139 0.87 3.88 7.25
C GLY A 139 1.82 3.48 6.11
N ASP A 140 2.48 2.34 6.28
CA ASP A 140 3.62 1.87 5.49
C ASP A 140 3.24 0.98 4.29
N LYS A 141 1.95 0.88 3.94
CA LYS A 141 1.47 -0.08 2.93
C LYS A 141 1.21 0.50 1.54
N SER A 142 1.44 1.80 1.35
CA SER A 142 1.12 2.47 0.08
C SER A 142 1.95 1.95 -1.09
N THR A 143 3.23 1.62 -0.87
CA THR A 143 4.10 1.05 -1.92
C THR A 143 3.63 -0.32 -2.38
N ASN A 144 3.39 -1.23 -1.45
CA ASN A 144 2.93 -2.59 -1.78
C ASN A 144 1.60 -2.55 -2.54
N LYS A 145 0.66 -1.69 -2.12
CA LYS A 145 -0.60 -1.50 -2.84
C LYS A 145 -0.40 -0.95 -4.26
N ALA A 146 0.51 0.00 -4.44
CA ALA A 146 0.82 0.55 -5.76
C ALA A 146 1.46 -0.50 -6.67
N MET A 147 2.35 -1.36 -6.14
CA MET A 147 2.93 -2.48 -6.88
C MET A 147 1.88 -3.53 -7.26
N SER A 148 0.95 -3.87 -6.35
CA SER A 148 -0.17 -4.77 -6.63
C SER A 148 -1.08 -4.22 -7.72
N ALA A 149 -1.37 -2.91 -7.70
CA ALA A 149 -2.16 -2.26 -8.74
C ALA A 149 -1.48 -2.34 -10.11
N ALA A 150 -0.18 -2.03 -10.19
CA ALA A 150 0.59 -2.14 -11.43
C ALA A 150 0.63 -3.58 -11.96
N LEU A 151 0.89 -4.57 -11.09
CA LEU A 151 0.95 -5.98 -11.46
C LEU A 151 -0.39 -6.46 -12.01
N LYS A 152 -1.49 -6.11 -11.33
CA LYS A 152 -2.84 -6.44 -11.79
C LYS A 152 -3.05 -5.97 -13.22
N TYR A 153 -2.87 -4.68 -13.48
CA TYR A 153 -3.13 -4.16 -14.83
C TYR A 153 -2.15 -4.68 -15.87
N MET A 154 -0.91 -4.99 -15.49
CA MET A 154 0.04 -5.62 -16.40
C MET A 154 -0.45 -7.00 -16.83
N LEU A 155 -0.89 -7.84 -15.90
CA LEU A 155 -1.41 -9.17 -16.21
C LEU A 155 -2.65 -9.08 -17.13
N PHE A 156 -3.61 -8.23 -16.78
CA PHE A 156 -4.83 -8.05 -17.59
C PHE A 156 -4.53 -7.52 -19.01
N GLN A 157 -3.60 -6.57 -19.14
CA GLN A 157 -3.32 -5.91 -20.43
C GLN A 157 -2.34 -6.66 -21.30
N VAL A 158 -1.35 -7.35 -20.74
CA VAL A 158 -0.38 -8.09 -21.57
C VAL A 158 -1.00 -9.40 -22.05
N PHE A 159 -1.72 -10.11 -21.18
CA PHE A 159 -2.30 -11.41 -21.50
C PHE A 159 -3.78 -11.34 -21.88
N MET A 160 -4.33 -10.14 -22.07
CA MET A 160 -5.72 -9.93 -22.48
C MET A 160 -6.69 -10.84 -21.71
N ILE A 161 -6.51 -10.92 -20.39
CA ILE A 161 -7.23 -11.91 -19.56
C ILE A 161 -8.73 -11.72 -19.77
N PRO A 162 -9.46 -12.77 -20.17
CA PRO A 162 -10.88 -12.65 -20.41
C PRO A 162 -11.60 -12.16 -19.15
N VAL A 163 -12.48 -11.19 -19.34
CA VAL A 163 -13.41 -10.76 -18.30
C VAL A 163 -14.71 -11.49 -18.56
N ASP A 164 -15.30 -12.13 -17.54
CA ASP A 164 -16.58 -12.85 -17.69
C ASP A 164 -17.59 -11.99 -18.47
N ALA A 165 -18.16 -12.49 -19.57
CA ALA A 165 -19.10 -11.75 -20.41
C ALA A 165 -20.36 -11.28 -19.64
N ARG A 166 -20.67 -11.91 -18.49
CA ARG A 166 -21.75 -11.48 -17.58
C ARG A 166 -21.41 -10.24 -16.75
N SER A 167 -20.16 -9.76 -16.83
CA SER A 167 -19.62 -8.68 -15.99
C SER A 167 -19.35 -7.38 -16.74
N VAL A 168 -19.86 -7.24 -17.98
CA VAL A 168 -20.04 -5.94 -18.67
C VAL A 168 -21.18 -5.15 -18.02
N ASP A 169 -21.23 -5.19 -16.68
CA ASP A 169 -21.89 -4.17 -15.90
C ASP A 169 -20.83 -3.09 -15.72
N ASP A 170 -20.96 -2.07 -16.55
CA ASP A 170 -20.12 -0.89 -16.56
C ASP A 170 -20.18 -0.25 -15.17
N SER A 171 -19.07 -0.28 -14.44
CA SER A 171 -19.00 0.27 -13.07
C SER A 171 -19.33 1.78 -13.01
N ASP A 172 -19.51 2.44 -14.16
CA ASP A 172 -20.00 3.80 -14.27
C ASP A 172 -21.52 3.96 -14.01
N GLN A 173 -22.33 2.89 -14.07
CA GLN A 173 -23.77 2.94 -13.76
C GLN A 173 -24.06 2.94 -12.25
N ASP A 174 -23.22 2.28 -11.45
CA ASP A 174 -23.43 2.06 -10.02
C ASP A 174 -22.76 3.12 -9.11
N ALA A 175 -22.08 4.10 -9.69
CA ALA A 175 -21.54 5.25 -8.96
C ALA A 175 -22.63 6.26 -8.51
N ARG A 176 -23.86 5.81 -8.28
CA ARG A 176 -24.85 6.60 -7.53
C ARG A 176 -24.59 6.36 -6.04
N PRO A 177 -24.02 7.32 -5.29
CA PRO A 177 -23.88 7.15 -3.85
C PRO A 177 -25.26 6.82 -3.24
N PRO A 178 -25.33 5.84 -2.32
CA PRO A 178 -26.56 5.50 -1.62
C PRO A 178 -27.28 6.76 -1.11
N ALA A 179 -28.60 6.75 -1.07
CA ALA A 179 -29.39 7.92 -0.67
C ALA A 179 -28.93 8.49 0.69
N GLU A 180 -28.49 7.62 1.59
CA GLU A 180 -27.89 7.96 2.89
C GLU A 180 -26.60 8.78 2.76
N HIS A 181 -25.68 8.40 1.87
CA HIS A 181 -24.46 9.16 1.59
C HIS A 181 -24.74 10.50 0.90
N ARG A 182 -25.84 10.62 0.15
CA ARG A 182 -26.30 11.92 -0.40
C ARG A 182 -26.85 12.82 0.70
N ALA A 183 -27.67 12.28 1.60
CA ALA A 183 -28.20 12.99 2.75
C ALA A 183 -27.07 13.47 3.68
N GLU A 184 -26.10 12.61 3.98
CA GLU A 184 -24.96 12.95 4.83
C GLU A 184 -24.05 14.01 4.19
N ARG A 185 -23.79 13.92 2.87
CA ARG A 185 -23.05 14.97 2.14
C ARG A 185 -23.80 16.30 2.12
N GLN A 186 -25.11 16.30 1.92
CA GLN A 186 -25.94 17.50 1.95
C GLN A 186 -25.95 18.11 3.36
N GLN A 187 -26.07 17.30 4.40
CA GLN A 187 -26.06 17.75 5.79
C GLN A 187 -24.70 18.31 6.20
N ASN A 188 -23.59 17.70 5.76
CA ASN A 188 -22.24 18.24 5.98
C ASN A 188 -21.98 19.53 5.19
N GLN A 189 -22.51 19.66 3.97
CA GLN A 189 -22.45 20.91 3.20
C GLN A 189 -23.26 22.02 3.87
N GLN A 190 -24.46 21.73 4.37
CA GLN A 190 -25.29 22.67 5.11
C GLN A 190 -24.62 23.09 6.43
N ARG A 191 -24.05 22.15 7.20
CA ARG A 191 -23.26 22.49 8.41
C ARG A 191 -22.09 23.40 8.08
N ARG A 192 -21.34 23.13 7.02
CA ARG A 192 -20.21 23.97 6.59
C ARG A 192 -20.67 25.36 6.14
N GLN A 193 -21.81 25.47 5.48
CA GLN A 193 -22.39 26.76 5.09
C GLN A 193 -22.87 27.55 6.32
N GLN A 194 -23.57 26.92 7.26
CA GLN A 194 -24.00 27.54 8.52
C GLN A 194 -22.80 28.01 9.36
N GLN A 195 -21.74 27.19 9.45
CA GLN A 195 -20.54 27.55 10.19
C GLN A 195 -19.78 28.71 9.54
N ARG A 196 -19.78 28.80 8.20
CA ARG A 196 -19.26 29.96 7.46
C ARG A 196 -20.09 31.22 7.69
N GLN A 197 -21.42 31.11 7.71
CA GLN A 197 -22.31 32.23 8.00
C GLN A 197 -22.15 32.74 9.44
N GLN A 198 -22.04 31.83 10.42
CA GLN A 198 -21.78 32.18 11.82
C GLN A 198 -20.42 32.87 11.99
N ASN A 199 -19.36 32.35 11.35
CA ASN A 199 -18.05 33.01 11.36
C ASN A 199 -18.10 34.39 10.70
N HIS A 200 -18.87 34.56 9.62
CA HIS A 200 -19.05 35.85 8.96
C HIS A 200 -19.81 36.85 9.85
N GLN A 201 -20.87 36.40 10.52
CA GLN A 201 -21.62 37.23 11.48
C GLN A 201 -20.78 37.64 12.69
N GLN A 202 -20.01 36.72 13.28
CA GLN A 202 -19.09 37.04 14.38
C GLN A 202 -18.00 38.02 13.94
N ARG A 203 -17.49 37.89 12.70
CA ARG A 203 -16.50 38.83 12.15
C ARG A 203 -17.08 40.22 11.94
N ASN A 204 -18.32 40.34 11.44
CA ASN A 204 -19.02 41.62 11.31
C ASN A 204 -19.35 42.24 12.67
N GLN A 205 -19.77 41.46 13.66
CA GLN A 205 -20.01 41.97 15.02
C GLN A 205 -18.73 42.50 15.67
N ARG A 206 -17.60 41.80 15.49
CA ARG A 206 -16.28 42.28 15.96
C ARG A 206 -15.85 43.57 15.25
N GLN A 207 -16.12 43.71 13.96
CA GLN A 207 -15.83 44.94 13.22
C GLN A 207 -16.73 46.11 13.64
N GLN A 208 -18.01 45.87 13.93
CA GLN A 208 -18.91 46.90 14.45
C GLN A 208 -18.58 47.33 15.88
N GLN A 209 -18.15 46.41 16.74
CA GLN A 209 -17.68 46.72 18.09
C GLN A 209 -16.38 47.53 18.08
N ASN A 210 -15.44 47.22 17.17
CA ASN A 210 -14.23 48.04 17.00
C ASN A 210 -14.53 49.40 16.36
N GLY A 211 -15.48 49.50 15.43
CA GLY A 211 -15.86 50.76 14.79
C GLY A 211 -16.58 51.76 15.69
N GLN A 212 -17.14 51.32 16.82
CA GLN A 212 -17.75 52.23 17.82
C GLN A 212 -16.74 52.85 18.78
N GLN A 213 -15.51 52.34 18.87
CA GLN A 213 -14.43 52.96 19.65
C GLN A 213 -13.66 54.05 18.90
N GLU A 214 -13.88 54.22 17.60
CA GLU A 214 -13.17 55.20 16.76
C GLU A 214 -13.92 56.52 16.54
N GLN A 215 -15.07 56.73 17.19
CA GLN A 215 -15.79 58.00 17.19
C GLN A 215 -15.65 58.74 18.52
N GLN A 216 -14.43 59.16 18.86
CA GLN A 216 -14.23 60.31 19.74
C GLN A 216 -13.27 61.29 19.07
N PRO A 217 -13.65 62.57 18.93
CA PRO A 217 -12.79 63.54 18.24
C PRO A 217 -11.62 63.91 19.16
N ARG A 218 -10.43 63.40 18.88
CA ARG A 218 -9.21 63.91 19.52
C ARG A 218 -8.81 65.22 18.87
N ARG A 219 -8.91 66.30 19.64
CA ARG A 219 -8.29 67.61 19.38
C ARG A 219 -6.83 67.42 18.96
N SER A 220 -6.47 68.03 17.85
CA SER A 220 -5.09 68.11 17.38
C SER A 220 -4.26 68.98 18.32
N ASN A 221 -3.09 68.49 18.72
CA ASN A 221 -1.87 69.30 18.76
C ASN A 221 -0.65 68.42 18.52
N ARG A 222 -0.23 68.47 17.25
CA ARG A 222 1.16 68.58 16.76
C ARG A 222 2.25 68.61 17.85
N ALA A 223 3.08 67.57 17.87
CA ALA A 223 4.52 67.66 18.07
C ALA A 223 5.19 66.36 17.56
N GLU A 224 6.34 66.56 16.92
CA GLU A 224 7.19 65.66 16.15
C GLU A 224 7.99 64.63 17.02
N PRO A 225 8.71 63.67 16.40
CA PRO A 225 8.95 62.32 16.91
C PRO A 225 10.25 62.13 17.72
N GLY A 226 10.33 61.03 18.49
CA GLY A 226 11.51 60.58 19.24
C GLY A 226 11.48 59.07 19.53
N PRO A 227 12.63 58.42 19.80
CA PRO A 227 12.99 57.16 19.16
C PRO A 227 12.98 55.96 20.11
N TRP A 228 11.97 55.09 19.98
CA TRP A 228 12.06 53.65 20.20
C TRP A 228 10.75 53.02 19.72
N GLU A 229 10.79 52.41 18.54
CA GLU A 229 9.67 51.67 17.98
C GLU A 229 9.71 50.25 18.56
N GLN A 230 9.08 50.04 19.72
CA GLN A 230 8.81 48.69 20.20
C GLN A 230 7.43 48.27 19.70
N GLN A 231 7.44 47.53 18.60
CA GLN A 231 6.28 46.85 18.05
C GLN A 231 5.66 45.94 19.11
N ALA A 232 4.39 46.18 19.44
CA ALA A 232 3.57 45.24 20.19
C ALA A 232 3.43 43.93 19.38
N PRO A 233 3.68 42.75 19.96
CA PRO A 233 3.60 41.51 19.21
C PRO A 233 2.14 41.17 18.87
N GLN A 234 1.92 40.88 17.59
CA GLN A 234 0.68 40.33 17.06
C GLN A 234 0.34 39.03 17.79
N GLN A 235 -0.83 38.98 18.43
CA GLN A 235 -1.42 37.75 18.98
C GLN A 235 -1.91 36.86 17.84
N GLY A 236 -0.96 36.20 17.17
CA GLY A 236 -1.18 34.92 16.52
C GLY A 236 -1.16 33.82 17.59
N ASN A 237 -1.94 32.77 17.40
CA ASN A 237 -2.00 31.58 18.26
C ASN A 237 -0.72 30.73 18.14
N THR A 238 0.44 31.36 18.28
CA THR A 238 1.75 30.74 18.24
C THR A 238 2.17 30.45 19.67
N LEU A 239 2.17 29.16 20.04
CA LEU A 239 2.80 28.70 21.28
C LEU A 239 4.18 29.32 21.41
N SER A 240 4.48 29.91 22.57
CA SER A 240 5.79 30.51 22.83
C SER A 240 6.91 29.48 22.65
N PRO A 241 8.14 29.89 22.28
CA PRO A 241 9.26 28.96 22.15
C PRO A 241 9.47 28.09 23.40
N GLN A 242 9.25 28.66 24.59
CA GLN A 242 9.31 27.96 25.87
C GLN A 242 8.18 26.91 26.00
N ALA A 243 6.94 27.25 25.63
CA ALA A 243 5.83 26.30 25.63
C ALA A 243 6.05 25.12 24.66
N ARG A 244 6.70 25.38 23.51
CA ARG A 244 7.09 24.31 22.57
C ARG A 244 8.14 23.38 23.18
N GLN A 245 9.15 23.93 23.83
CA GLN A 245 10.18 23.14 24.51
C GLN A 245 9.61 22.29 25.64
N LEU A 246 8.67 22.81 26.42
CA LEU A 246 7.97 22.05 27.47
C LEU A 246 7.13 20.90 26.88
N LEU A 247 6.44 21.12 25.75
CA LEU A 247 5.70 20.07 25.05
C LEU A 247 6.63 18.97 24.52
N THR A 248 7.75 19.34 23.89
CA THR A 248 8.75 18.38 23.42
C THR A 248 9.35 17.60 24.59
N SER A 249 9.64 18.27 25.72
CA SER A 249 10.17 17.61 26.93
C SER A 249 9.16 16.64 27.54
N ALA A 250 7.87 16.97 27.53
CA ALA A 250 6.79 16.09 27.98
C ALA A 250 6.62 14.86 27.06
N GLN A 251 6.75 15.04 25.75
CA GLN A 251 6.75 13.95 24.77
C GLN A 251 8.00 13.07 24.85
N ALA A 252 9.12 13.59 25.34
CA ALA A 252 10.36 12.83 25.56
C ALA A 252 10.43 12.14 26.93
N ALA A 253 9.56 12.48 27.89
CA ALA A 253 9.58 11.88 29.21
C ALA A 253 9.20 10.39 29.18
N GLU A 254 10.11 9.51 29.59
CA GLU A 254 9.92 8.04 29.58
C GLU A 254 9.40 7.49 30.91
N SER A 255 9.40 8.30 31.98
CA SER A 255 8.95 7.90 33.31
C SER A 255 8.00 8.92 33.94
N PRO A 256 7.13 8.48 34.86
CA PRO A 256 6.25 9.38 35.63
C PRO A 256 7.02 10.48 36.38
N GLU A 257 8.21 10.17 36.88
CA GLU A 257 9.07 11.14 37.57
C GLU A 257 9.65 12.19 36.62
N ALA A 258 10.04 11.79 35.40
CA ALA A 258 10.49 12.72 34.37
C ALA A 258 9.36 13.67 33.94
N PHE A 259 8.13 13.15 33.86
CA PHE A 259 6.95 13.94 33.55
C PHE A 259 6.64 14.97 34.65
N ALA A 260 6.69 14.54 35.92
CA ALA A 260 6.47 15.42 37.07
C ALA A 260 7.45 16.61 37.10
N LYS A 261 8.71 16.40 36.69
CA LYS A 261 9.71 17.48 36.57
C LYS A 261 9.36 18.49 35.48
N VAL A 262 8.83 18.05 34.34
CA VAL A 262 8.38 18.95 33.25
C VAL A 262 7.16 19.75 33.68
N ARG A 263 6.21 19.12 34.37
CA ARG A 263 5.00 19.77 34.91
C ARG A 263 5.34 20.81 35.97
N ALA A 264 6.20 20.46 36.94
CA ALA A 264 6.66 21.38 37.99
C ALA A 264 7.51 22.54 37.45
N ARG A 265 8.15 22.36 36.28
CA ARG A 265 8.81 23.44 35.56
C ARG A 265 7.79 24.36 34.89
N ALA A 266 6.78 23.80 34.22
CA ALA A 266 5.71 24.58 33.61
C ALA A 266 4.93 25.42 34.63
N GLU A 267 4.67 24.87 35.83
CA GLU A 267 4.03 25.61 36.93
C GLU A 267 4.90 26.76 37.46
N ARG A 268 6.21 26.53 37.66
CA ARG A 268 7.15 27.59 38.06
C ARG A 268 7.30 28.69 37.02
N GLU A 269 7.18 28.34 35.74
CA GLU A 269 7.24 29.29 34.62
C GLU A 269 5.89 29.98 34.35
N GLY A 270 4.86 29.74 35.18
CA GLY A 270 3.58 30.44 35.11
C GLY A 270 2.67 29.98 33.97
N ALA A 271 2.77 28.72 33.55
CA ALA A 271 1.92 28.17 32.50
C ALA A 271 0.43 28.26 32.86
N THR A 272 -0.42 28.48 31.85
CA THR A 272 -1.87 28.53 32.04
C THR A 272 -2.43 27.17 32.44
N ALA A 273 -3.56 27.16 33.14
CA ALA A 273 -4.25 25.92 33.52
C ALA A 273 -4.58 25.02 32.31
N GLU A 274 -4.90 25.63 31.16
CA GLU A 274 -5.15 24.92 29.91
C GLU A 274 -3.88 24.23 29.37
N PHE A 275 -2.71 24.88 29.49
CA PHE A 275 -1.43 24.28 29.08
C PHE A 275 -1.03 23.12 30.00
N LEU A 276 -1.22 23.27 31.31
CA LEU A 276 -0.96 22.19 32.28
C LEU A 276 -1.88 20.98 32.04
N ALA A 277 -3.18 21.21 31.76
CA ALA A 277 -4.11 20.15 31.39
C ALA A 277 -3.70 19.43 30.09
N ARG A 278 -3.14 20.17 29.13
CA ARG A 278 -2.59 19.59 27.90
C ARG A 278 -1.36 18.72 28.18
N LEU A 279 -0.47 19.14 29.09
CA LEU A 279 0.62 18.27 29.54
C LEU A 279 0.04 16.99 30.16
N ASP A 280 -0.88 17.11 31.12
CA ASP A 280 -1.46 15.97 31.83
C ASP A 280 -2.15 14.96 30.88
N SER A 281 -2.72 15.42 29.75
CA SER A 281 -3.27 14.54 28.71
C SER A 281 -2.20 13.69 28.00
N ILE A 282 -0.99 14.23 27.79
CA ILE A 282 0.13 13.52 27.16
C ILE A 282 0.63 12.39 28.08
N ASP A 283 0.73 12.65 29.39
CA ASP A 283 1.09 11.61 30.38
C ASP A 283 0.01 10.51 30.45
N ALA A 284 -1.27 10.90 30.46
CA ALA A 284 -2.37 9.95 30.47
C ALA A 284 -2.38 9.04 29.22
N GLU A 285 -2.13 9.60 28.03
CA GLU A 285 -2.03 8.83 26.78
C GLU A 285 -0.85 7.86 26.81
N LYS A 286 0.32 8.29 27.28
CA LYS A 286 1.50 7.43 27.41
C LYS A 286 1.30 6.29 28.41
N ARG A 287 0.67 6.57 29.55
CA ARG A 287 0.34 5.53 30.54
C ARG A 287 -0.69 4.54 30.01
N ARG A 288 -1.67 5.01 29.25
CA ARG A 288 -2.63 4.12 28.56
C ARG A 288 -1.94 3.24 27.52
N ALA A 289 -1.01 3.79 26.74
CA ALA A 289 -0.22 3.03 25.78
C ALA A 289 0.68 1.98 26.45
N ALA A 290 1.23 2.29 27.64
CA ALA A 290 2.04 1.35 28.42
C ALA A 290 1.24 0.25 29.14
N GLN A 291 -0.07 0.45 29.36
CA GLN A 291 -0.96 -0.51 30.04
C GLN A 291 -1.73 -1.42 29.07
N MET A 292 -1.65 -1.18 27.76
CA MET A 292 -2.22 -2.11 26.79
C MET A 292 -1.36 -3.37 26.70
N PRO A 293 -1.89 -4.57 26.96
CA PRO A 293 -1.14 -5.80 26.75
C PRO A 293 -0.83 -5.92 25.25
N GLN A 294 0.46 -6.06 24.91
CA GLN A 294 0.87 -6.54 23.59
C GLN A 294 0.16 -7.87 23.34
N GLN A 295 -0.81 -7.90 22.43
CA GLN A 295 -1.24 -9.15 21.81
C GLN A 295 -0.01 -9.76 21.16
N GLN A 296 0.43 -10.89 21.73
CA GLN A 296 1.52 -11.70 21.20
C GLN A 296 1.19 -12.09 19.76
N ALA A 297 1.99 -11.59 18.82
CA ALA A 297 2.18 -12.24 17.54
C ALA A 297 2.89 -13.59 17.79
N PRO A 298 2.57 -14.67 17.07
CA PRO A 298 3.31 -15.92 17.19
C PRO A 298 4.79 -15.67 16.82
N ALA A 299 5.67 -16.20 17.66
CA ALA A 299 7.11 -16.01 17.56
C ALA A 299 7.67 -16.72 16.31
N GLY A 300 8.13 -15.94 15.33
CA GLY A 300 9.12 -16.39 14.36
C GLY A 300 10.53 -16.29 14.97
N PRO A 301 11.48 -17.15 14.55
CA PRO A 301 12.83 -17.14 15.12
C PRO A 301 13.57 -15.84 14.77
N ALA A 302 14.31 -15.32 15.74
CA ALA A 302 15.03 -14.06 15.67
C ALA A 302 16.24 -14.10 14.68
N PRO A 303 16.60 -12.95 14.09
CA PRO A 303 17.75 -12.83 13.19
C PRO A 303 19.06 -12.83 13.97
N HIS A 304 20.01 -13.71 13.61
CA HIS A 304 21.37 -13.60 14.09
C HIS A 304 22.14 -12.55 13.28
N SER A 305 22.58 -11.51 13.99
CA SER A 305 23.51 -10.48 13.55
C SER A 305 24.87 -11.10 13.20
N MET A 306 25.40 -10.72 12.03
CA MET A 306 26.80 -10.89 11.70
C MET A 306 27.64 -9.84 12.42
N SER A 307 28.45 -10.26 13.37
CA SER A 307 29.81 -9.73 13.61
C SER A 307 30.54 -10.58 14.64
N ASP A 308 31.83 -10.81 14.36
CA ASP A 308 32.86 -11.46 15.18
C ASP A 308 32.96 -12.99 15.14
N ALA A 309 33.72 -13.48 14.14
CA ALA A 309 34.77 -14.48 14.37
C ALA A 309 35.70 -14.58 13.14
N PHE A 310 36.71 -13.71 13.08
CA PHE A 310 37.92 -13.97 12.30
C PHE A 310 38.96 -14.64 13.21
N ALA A 311 39.75 -15.55 12.59
CA ALA A 311 41.02 -16.13 13.03
C ALA A 311 40.99 -17.42 13.89
N ALA A 312 41.23 -18.57 13.23
CA ALA A 312 42.47 -19.35 13.40
C ALA A 312 42.56 -20.49 12.34
N GLU A 313 43.67 -20.47 11.61
CA GLU A 313 44.47 -21.53 10.92
C GLU A 313 43.90 -22.97 10.89
N GLY A 314 43.97 -23.79 9.83
CA GLY A 314 44.87 -23.86 8.68
C GLY A 314 45.52 -25.26 8.64
N ALA A 315 45.05 -26.18 7.77
CA ALA A 315 45.80 -27.35 7.28
C ALA A 315 45.05 -28.07 6.14
N MET A 316 45.83 -28.55 5.18
CA MET A 316 45.47 -29.02 3.83
C MET A 316 44.78 -30.39 3.76
N GLY A 317 44.00 -30.63 2.69
CA GLY A 317 43.71 -31.98 2.19
C GLY A 317 42.54 -32.10 1.18
N ALA A 318 42.87 -32.06 -0.11
CA ALA A 318 42.23 -32.69 -1.30
C ALA A 318 40.69 -32.89 -1.42
N ALA A 319 40.15 -32.46 -2.57
CA ALA A 319 38.81 -32.77 -3.10
C ALA A 319 38.74 -34.20 -3.74
N PRO A 320 37.60 -34.69 -4.32
CA PRO A 320 36.25 -34.11 -4.39
C PRO A 320 35.06 -35.10 -4.11
N ALA A 321 33.84 -34.53 -4.14
CA ALA A 321 32.53 -35.14 -4.45
C ALA A 321 31.82 -36.03 -3.41
N ASP A 322 30.73 -35.52 -2.84
CA ASP A 322 29.37 -36.12 -2.84
C ASP A 322 28.44 -35.19 -2.04
N ASP A 323 27.55 -34.45 -2.72
CA ASP A 323 26.65 -33.48 -2.09
C ASP A 323 25.36 -34.20 -1.65
N GLY A 324 25.48 -35.00 -0.59
CA GLY A 324 24.36 -35.58 0.13
C GLY A 324 23.69 -34.52 1.00
N TYR A 325 22.66 -33.86 0.46
CA TYR A 325 21.89 -32.86 1.18
C TYR A 325 21.27 -33.48 2.45
N ARG A 326 21.62 -32.90 3.60
CA ARG A 326 20.97 -33.13 4.89
C ARG A 326 19.46 -32.92 4.76
N THR A 327 18.67 -33.98 4.85
CA THR A 327 17.25 -33.90 5.24
C THR A 327 17.20 -33.63 6.74
N GLY A 328 17.20 -32.35 7.11
CA GLY A 328 16.95 -31.95 8.49
C GLY A 328 15.50 -32.29 8.91
N PRO A 329 15.23 -32.54 10.20
CA PRO A 329 13.89 -32.83 10.71
C PRO A 329 12.85 -31.75 10.34
N ASP A 330 13.29 -30.50 10.16
CA ASP A 330 12.43 -29.37 9.76
C ASP A 330 11.80 -29.54 8.37
N ALA A 331 12.48 -30.20 7.42
CA ALA A 331 11.95 -30.41 6.07
C ALA A 331 10.87 -31.51 6.04
N ALA A 332 11.02 -32.53 6.89
CA ALA A 332 10.03 -33.61 7.00
C ALA A 332 8.75 -33.13 7.72
N GLU A 333 8.89 -32.27 8.72
CA GLU A 333 7.77 -31.67 9.46
C GLU A 333 6.98 -30.68 8.57
N GLN A 334 7.67 -29.87 7.77
CA GLN A 334 7.03 -29.00 6.78
C GLN A 334 6.28 -29.80 5.71
N ALA A 335 6.87 -30.87 5.19
CA ALA A 335 6.22 -31.73 4.20
C ALA A 335 4.95 -32.41 4.77
N ALA A 336 4.98 -32.85 6.04
CA ALA A 336 3.82 -33.43 6.69
C ALA A 336 2.69 -32.40 6.90
N ALA A 337 3.02 -31.16 7.29
CA ALA A 337 2.05 -30.08 7.45
C ALA A 337 1.37 -29.68 6.12
N GLU A 338 2.14 -29.62 5.03
CA GLU A 338 1.60 -29.37 3.69
C GLU A 338 0.67 -30.51 3.24
N ALA A 339 1.09 -31.76 3.44
CA ALA A 339 0.28 -32.93 3.08
C ALA A 339 -1.03 -33.01 3.89
N GLU A 340 -1.01 -32.66 5.19
CA GLU A 340 -2.23 -32.60 6.01
C GLU A 340 -3.21 -31.54 5.49
N SER A 341 -2.70 -30.35 5.12
CA SER A 341 -3.53 -29.28 4.56
C SER A 341 -4.24 -29.72 3.28
N LEU A 342 -3.51 -30.36 2.36
CA LEU A 342 -4.07 -30.89 1.12
C LEU A 342 -5.09 -32.01 1.36
N LEU A 343 -4.84 -32.89 2.32
CA LEU A 343 -5.77 -33.94 2.71
C LEU A 343 -7.10 -33.36 3.23
N ARG A 344 -7.05 -32.34 4.10
CA ARG A 344 -8.25 -31.66 4.62
C ARG A 344 -9.05 -30.96 3.52
N VAL A 345 -8.37 -30.37 2.54
CA VAL A 345 -9.02 -29.78 1.36
C VAL A 345 -9.74 -30.85 0.51
N ALA A 346 -9.10 -32.00 0.26
CA ALA A 346 -9.72 -33.09 -0.49
C ALA A 346 -10.95 -33.67 0.22
N ALA A 347 -10.86 -33.87 1.54
CA ALA A 347 -11.98 -34.33 2.35
C ALA A 347 -13.16 -33.34 2.36
N SER A 348 -12.87 -32.03 2.43
CA SER A 348 -13.88 -30.98 2.33
C SER A 348 -14.60 -31.01 0.97
N LYS A 349 -13.86 -31.16 -0.13
CA LYS A 349 -14.44 -31.31 -1.48
C LYS A 349 -15.30 -32.56 -1.62
N ALA A 350 -14.89 -33.66 -1.00
CA ALA A 350 -15.64 -34.92 -0.98
C ALA A 350 -16.78 -34.94 0.06
N ASN A 351 -16.96 -33.85 0.81
CA ASN A 351 -17.92 -33.73 1.91
C ASN A 351 -17.80 -34.89 2.92
N LEU A 352 -16.57 -35.21 3.33
CA LEU A 352 -16.25 -36.31 4.25
C LEU A 352 -16.03 -35.78 5.70
N PRO A 353 -17.09 -35.71 6.54
CA PRO A 353 -16.97 -35.21 7.91
C PRO A 353 -16.25 -36.19 8.85
N THR A 354 -16.01 -37.43 8.41
CA THR A 354 -15.37 -38.51 9.18
C THR A 354 -13.88 -38.65 8.90
N LEU A 355 -13.24 -37.67 8.26
CA LEU A 355 -11.83 -37.72 7.83
C LEU A 355 -10.88 -38.28 8.89
N ASP A 356 -10.85 -37.69 10.09
CA ASP A 356 -9.90 -38.08 11.14
C ASP A 356 -10.11 -39.54 11.56
N ARG A 357 -11.38 -39.98 11.67
CA ARG A 357 -11.76 -41.36 12.01
C ARG A 357 -11.41 -42.34 10.90
N ASP A 358 -11.69 -41.99 9.65
CA ASP A 358 -11.48 -42.86 8.50
C ASP A 358 -9.97 -43.02 8.21
N PHE A 359 -9.20 -41.95 8.42
CA PHE A 359 -7.74 -42.01 8.36
C PHE A 359 -7.16 -42.89 9.47
N GLU A 360 -7.60 -42.69 10.72
CA GLU A 360 -7.15 -43.49 11.85
C GLU A 360 -7.51 -44.98 11.70
N MET A 361 -8.68 -45.30 11.14
CA MET A 361 -9.05 -46.67 10.78
C MET A 361 -8.17 -47.27 9.67
N ALA A 362 -7.68 -46.46 8.73
CA ALA A 362 -6.87 -46.92 7.62
C ALA A 362 -5.38 -47.10 7.97
N PHE A 363 -4.84 -46.26 8.86
CA PHE A 363 -3.41 -46.21 9.18
C PHE A 363 -3.06 -46.55 10.62
N GLY A 364 -4.04 -46.69 11.51
CA GLY A 364 -3.84 -47.04 12.93
C GLY A 364 -3.18 -45.94 13.76
N LEU A 365 -3.17 -44.70 13.27
CA LEU A 365 -2.57 -43.54 13.91
C LEU A 365 -3.32 -42.25 13.51
N PRO A 366 -3.33 -41.22 14.38
CA PRO A 366 -4.00 -39.95 14.06
C PRO A 366 -3.22 -39.15 13.02
N ILE A 367 -3.93 -38.32 12.23
CA ILE A 367 -3.36 -37.48 11.17
C ILE A 367 -2.14 -36.67 11.63
N ALA A 368 -2.18 -36.12 12.86
CA ALA A 368 -1.09 -35.31 13.43
C ALA A 368 0.22 -36.09 13.65
N GLN A 369 0.21 -37.43 13.59
CA GLN A 369 1.38 -38.29 13.73
C GLN A 369 1.76 -38.98 12.41
N ALA A 370 1.03 -38.70 11.34
CA ALA A 370 1.25 -39.31 10.04
C ALA A 370 2.39 -38.62 9.29
N ARG A 371 3.12 -39.42 8.50
CA ARG A 371 4.10 -38.90 7.55
C ARG A 371 3.40 -38.41 6.28
N ALA A 372 4.08 -37.52 5.55
CA ALA A 372 3.56 -36.95 4.29
C ALA A 372 3.09 -38.02 3.29
N ASP A 373 3.83 -39.13 3.14
CA ASP A 373 3.48 -40.23 2.23
C ASP A 373 2.16 -40.92 2.59
N GLN A 374 1.87 -41.07 3.88
CA GLN A 374 0.62 -41.68 4.37
C GLN A 374 -0.58 -40.74 4.15
N LEU A 375 -0.37 -39.45 4.35
CA LEU A 375 -1.37 -38.39 4.13
C LEU A 375 -1.73 -38.27 2.64
N ASP A 376 -0.73 -38.25 1.76
CA ASP A 376 -0.92 -38.20 0.31
C ASP A 376 -1.63 -39.45 -0.21
N MET A 377 -1.26 -40.65 0.26
CA MET A 377 -1.92 -41.89 -0.15
C MET A 377 -3.41 -41.92 0.25
N PHE A 378 -3.79 -41.35 1.39
CA PHE A 378 -5.20 -41.25 1.77
C PHE A 378 -5.94 -40.19 0.96
N ARG A 379 -5.29 -39.05 0.65
CA ARG A 379 -5.84 -38.00 -0.22
C ARG A 379 -6.22 -38.57 -1.57
N GLU A 380 -5.29 -39.29 -2.21
CA GLU A 380 -5.51 -39.90 -3.53
C GLU A 380 -6.70 -40.89 -3.51
N ARG A 381 -6.89 -41.63 -2.41
CA ARG A 381 -8.06 -42.52 -2.25
C ARG A 381 -9.37 -41.74 -2.17
N ILE A 382 -9.40 -40.61 -1.45
CA ILE A 382 -10.58 -39.74 -1.38
C ILE A 382 -10.90 -39.15 -2.76
N GLU A 383 -9.88 -38.66 -3.47
CA GLU A 383 -10.05 -38.06 -4.80
C GLU A 383 -10.50 -39.10 -5.85
N ALA A 384 -9.95 -40.31 -5.80
CA ALA A 384 -10.38 -41.40 -6.67
C ALA A 384 -11.82 -41.86 -6.39
N ALA A 385 -12.23 -41.89 -5.11
CA ALA A 385 -13.61 -42.23 -4.74
C ALA A 385 -14.61 -41.14 -5.17
N ALA A 386 -14.22 -39.87 -5.13
CA ALA A 386 -15.05 -38.75 -5.58
C ALA A 386 -15.17 -38.68 -7.12
N GLY A 387 -14.15 -39.13 -7.86
CA GLY A 387 -14.14 -39.15 -9.32
C GLY A 387 -14.92 -40.30 -9.97
N GLY A 388 -15.30 -41.34 -9.21
CA GLY A 388 -16.02 -42.52 -9.71
C GLY A 388 -17.55 -42.41 -9.69
N ALA A 389 -18.12 -41.26 -9.32
CA ALA A 389 -19.56 -41.06 -9.13
C ALA A 389 -20.26 -40.26 -10.24
N GLN A 390 -19.74 -40.26 -11.47
CA GLN A 390 -20.36 -39.61 -12.63
C GLN A 390 -20.85 -40.61 -13.68
#